data_AF-A0A9E2AIW0-F1
#
_entry.id   AF-A0A9E2AIW0-F1
#
_cell.length_a   1.000
_cell.length_b   1.000
_cell.length_c   1.000
_cell.angle_alpha   90.00
_cell.angle_beta   90.00
_cell.angle_gamma   90.00
#
_symmetry.space_group_name_H-M   'P 1'
#
loop_
_entity.id
_entity.type
_entity.pdbx_description
1 polymer ?
#
loop_
_entity_poly.entity_id
_entity_poly.type
_entity_poly.pdbx_seq_one_letter_code
_entity_poly.pdbx_strand_id
1 'polypeptide(L)'
;SIKEVENMLDVKLANYWKNHYRFDQQSINRTKKLGKTTVHLILINTIIPFLFHYGKWSKEERYVDKALNLLRSCLPESNSIIKKWKMLGLDTTSAHATQGLLQLKNEYCTMKKCLHCSIGHSIIKRDERSSF
;
A
#
# COMPACT_ATOMS: atom_id res chain seq x y z
N SER A 1 6.05 -12.48 9.18
CA SER A 1 5.96 -12.62 7.72
C SER A 1 4.56 -12.25 7.23
N ILE A 2 4.32 -12.10 5.92
CA ILE A 2 2.96 -11.85 5.39
C ILE A 2 2.02 -13.02 5.72
N LYS A 3 2.51 -14.25 5.60
CA LYS A 3 1.74 -15.47 5.92
C LYS A 3 1.25 -15.50 7.37
N GLU A 4 2.05 -15.03 8.33
CA GLU A 4 1.59 -14.91 9.72
C GLU A 4 0.39 -13.98 9.84
N VAL A 5 0.41 -12.84 9.15
CA VAL A 5 -0.69 -11.88 9.19
C VAL A 5 -1.93 -12.43 8.48
N GLU A 6 -1.75 -13.11 7.34
CA GLU A 6 -2.84 -13.84 6.68
C GLU A 6 -3.50 -14.86 7.61
N ASN A 7 -2.69 -15.62 8.37
CA ASN A 7 -3.20 -16.60 9.34
C ASN A 7 -3.90 -15.93 10.52
N MET A 8 -3.36 -14.82 11.05
CA MET A 8 -4.00 -14.06 12.14
C MET A 8 -5.37 -13.50 11.73
N LEU A 9 -5.56 -13.21 10.45
CA LEU A 9 -6.80 -12.68 9.88
C LEU A 9 -7.73 -13.78 9.33
N ASP A 10 -7.36 -15.07 9.40
CA ASP A 10 -8.24 -16.20 9.08
C ASP A 10 -9.20 -16.48 10.24
N VAL A 11 -10.15 -15.55 10.44
CA VAL A 11 -11.15 -15.62 11.50
C VAL A 11 -12.42 -16.33 11.04
N LYS A 12 -13.01 -17.15 11.92
CA LYS A 12 -14.31 -17.76 11.70
C LYS A 12 -15.43 -16.79 12.09
N LEU A 13 -16.41 -16.62 11.20
CA LEU A 13 -17.58 -15.80 11.49
C LEU A 13 -18.49 -16.43 12.54
N ALA A 14 -19.08 -15.59 13.38
CA ALA A 14 -20.19 -15.95 14.25
C ALA A 14 -21.41 -16.42 13.43
N ASN A 15 -22.27 -17.26 14.02
CA ASN A 15 -23.35 -17.94 13.32
C ASN A 15 -24.30 -16.99 12.56
N TYR A 16 -24.63 -15.83 13.15
CA TYR A 16 -25.47 -14.81 12.52
C TYR A 16 -24.94 -14.37 11.14
N TRP A 17 -23.62 -14.10 11.04
CA TRP A 17 -23.01 -13.59 9.81
C TRP A 17 -22.82 -14.64 8.71
N LYS A 18 -23.01 -15.93 9.03
CA LYS A 18 -22.97 -17.01 8.03
C LYS A 18 -24.14 -16.95 7.07
N ASN A 19 -25.32 -16.58 7.58
CA ASN A 19 -26.56 -16.48 6.80
C ASN A 19 -27.16 -15.08 6.73
N HIS A 20 -26.57 -14.05 7.35
CA HIS A 20 -27.01 -12.66 7.19
C HIS A 20 -25.89 -11.84 6.53
N TYR A 21 -26.07 -11.46 5.26
CA TYR A 21 -25.19 -10.50 4.58
C TYR A 21 -25.67 -9.06 4.81
N ARG A 22 -27.00 -8.88 4.82
CA ARG A 22 -27.67 -7.66 5.28
C ARG A 22 -28.26 -7.96 6.66
N PHE A 23 -28.40 -6.93 7.48
CA PHE A 23 -29.07 -7.06 8.77
C PHE A 23 -30.49 -7.60 8.58
N ASP A 24 -30.87 -8.56 9.42
CA ASP A 24 -32.21 -9.17 9.50
C ASP A 24 -32.75 -9.80 8.20
N GLN A 25 -31.90 -9.93 7.17
CA GLN A 25 -32.22 -10.65 5.93
C GLN A 25 -31.40 -11.93 5.83
N GLN A 26 -32.11 -13.06 5.94
CA GLN A 26 -31.51 -14.38 5.77
C GLN A 26 -31.12 -14.61 4.30
N SER A 27 -29.97 -15.24 4.12
CA SER A 27 -29.32 -15.53 2.86
C SER A 27 -28.69 -16.92 2.93
N ILE A 28 -28.30 -17.46 1.76
CA ILE A 28 -27.66 -18.77 1.67
C ILE A 28 -26.42 -18.79 2.55
N ASN A 29 -26.30 -19.82 3.39
CA ASN A 29 -25.15 -20.02 4.25
C ASN A 29 -23.89 -20.19 3.40
N ARG A 30 -22.90 -19.32 3.61
CA ARG A 30 -21.60 -19.41 2.95
C ARG A 30 -20.48 -19.20 3.96
N THR A 31 -19.42 -19.99 3.81
CA THR A 31 -18.15 -19.71 4.48
C THR A 31 -17.58 -18.41 3.91
N LYS A 32 -17.58 -17.35 4.71
CA LYS A 32 -16.96 -16.08 4.32
C LYS A 32 -15.61 -15.97 5.00
N LYS A 33 -14.58 -15.74 4.19
CA LYS A 33 -13.21 -15.45 4.61
C LYS A 33 -12.79 -14.12 4.01
N LEU A 34 -11.82 -13.46 4.64
CA LEU A 34 -11.20 -12.30 4.02
C LEU A 34 -10.41 -12.74 2.78
N GLY A 35 -10.63 -12.04 1.67
CA GLY A 35 -9.84 -12.24 0.47
C GLY A 35 -8.41 -11.73 0.69
N LYS A 36 -7.44 -12.32 -0.02
CA LYS A 36 -6.03 -11.89 0.06
C LYS A 36 -5.87 -10.39 -0.20
N THR A 37 -6.59 -9.84 -1.18
CA THR A 37 -6.58 -8.39 -1.46
C THR A 37 -7.00 -7.55 -0.25
N THR A 38 -8.05 -7.96 0.48
CA THR A 38 -8.50 -7.25 1.68
C THR A 38 -7.46 -7.33 2.80
N VAL A 39 -6.85 -8.50 3.00
CA VAL A 39 -5.75 -8.67 3.96
C VAL A 39 -4.58 -7.75 3.63
N HIS A 40 -4.18 -7.70 2.35
CA HIS A 40 -3.12 -6.81 1.88
C HIS A 40 -3.48 -5.32 2.07
N LEU A 41 -4.74 -4.93 1.87
CA LEU A 41 -5.19 -3.55 2.13
C LEU A 41 -5.07 -3.19 3.62
N ILE A 42 -5.45 -4.09 4.53
CA ILE A 42 -5.30 -3.89 5.98
C ILE A 42 -3.81 -3.83 6.36
N LEU A 43 -2.99 -4.68 5.75
CA LEU A 43 -1.53 -4.67 5.95
C LEU A 43 -0.94 -3.30 5.61
N ILE A 44 -1.20 -2.80 4.40
CA ILE A 44 -0.63 -1.56 3.88
C ILE A 44 -1.15 -0.33 4.62
N ASN A 45 -2.46 -0.26 4.89
CA ASN A 45 -3.07 0.95 5.45
C ASN A 45 -3.10 0.99 6.97
N THR A 46 -2.92 -0.14 7.67
CA THR A 46 -3.13 -0.20 9.11
C THR A 46 -1.95 -0.84 9.84
N ILE A 47 -1.62 -2.09 9.53
CA ILE A 47 -0.62 -2.85 10.31
C ILE A 47 0.78 -2.26 10.11
N ILE A 48 1.18 -1.98 8.86
CA ILE A 48 2.50 -1.45 8.55
C ILE A 48 2.69 -0.03 9.12
N PRO A 49 1.78 0.94 8.91
CA PRO A 49 1.90 2.28 9.50
C PRO A 49 1.96 2.25 11.02
N PHE A 50 1.11 1.43 11.66
CA PHE A 50 1.11 1.28 13.11
C PHE A 50 2.43 0.70 13.63
N LEU A 51 2.92 -0.38 13.00
CA LEU A 51 4.17 -1.02 13.39
C LEU A 51 5.38 -0.08 13.23
N PHE A 52 5.41 0.68 12.14
CA PHE A 52 6.44 1.69 11.90
C PHE A 52 6.41 2.78 12.98
N HIS A 53 5.22 3.32 13.27
CA HIS A 53 5.05 4.34 14.30
C HIS A 53 5.43 3.81 15.69
N TYR A 54 4.98 2.60 16.03
CA TYR A 54 5.32 1.93 17.28
C TYR A 54 6.84 1.81 17.44
N GLY A 55 7.57 1.35 16.41
CA GLY A 55 9.03 1.27 16.45
C GLY A 55 9.72 2.62 16.64
N LYS A 56 9.20 3.69 16.02
CA LYS A 56 9.72 5.05 16.25
C LYS A 56 9.44 5.54 17.67
N TRP A 57 8.24 5.28 18.18
CA TRP A 57 7.82 5.69 19.52
C TRP A 57 8.60 4.94 20.62
N SER A 58 8.74 3.62 20.51
CA SER A 58 9.49 2.80 21.47
C SER A 58 11.02 2.87 21.27
N LYS A 59 11.50 3.60 20.25
CA LYS A 59 12.91 3.68 19.84
C LYS A 59 13.54 2.33 19.49
N GLU A 60 12.71 1.41 18.99
CA GLU A 60 13.13 0.08 18.58
C GLU A 60 13.14 -0.03 17.06
N GLU A 61 14.32 0.18 16.47
CA GLU A 61 14.54 0.19 15.02
C GLU A 61 14.14 -1.13 14.34
N ARG A 62 14.26 -2.26 15.05
CA ARG A 62 13.80 -3.57 14.58
C ARG A 62 12.35 -3.59 14.08
N TYR A 63 11.46 -2.79 14.67
CA TYR A 63 10.06 -2.71 14.24
C TYR A 63 9.87 -1.82 13.03
N VAL A 64 10.66 -0.75 12.92
CA VAL A 64 10.72 0.11 11.73
C VAL A 64 11.17 -0.71 10.51
N ASP A 65 12.26 -1.45 10.65
CA ASP A 65 12.78 -2.32 9.59
C ASP A 65 11.79 -3.43 9.24
N LYS A 66 11.17 -4.04 10.25
CA LYS A 66 10.12 -5.04 10.04
C LYS A 66 8.95 -4.48 9.23
N ALA A 67 8.50 -3.26 9.53
CA ALA A 67 7.43 -2.60 8.79
C ALA A 67 7.82 -2.33 7.33
N LEU A 68 9.02 -1.78 7.09
CA LEU A 68 9.52 -1.53 5.73
C LEU A 68 9.72 -2.82 4.93
N ASN A 69 10.23 -3.88 5.56
CA ASN A 69 10.39 -5.18 4.92
C ASN A 69 9.04 -5.82 4.57
N LEU A 70 8.04 -5.73 5.47
CA LEU A 70 6.68 -6.17 5.17
C LEU A 70 6.09 -5.40 3.97
N LEU A 71 6.32 -4.09 3.89
CA LEU A 71 5.84 -3.25 2.79
C LEU A 71 6.50 -3.64 1.45
N ARG A 72 7.80 -3.95 1.45
CA ARG A 72 8.53 -4.43 0.26
C ARG A 72 8.04 -5.80 -0.21
N SER A 73 7.63 -6.67 0.71
CA SER A 73 7.11 -8.00 0.38
C SER A 73 5.64 -7.98 -0.08
N CYS A 74 4.91 -6.89 0.14
CA CYS A 74 3.52 -6.78 -0.29
C CYS A 74 3.42 -6.56 -1.81
N LEU A 75 2.41 -7.15 -2.43
CA LEU A 75 2.09 -6.94 -3.84
C LEU A 75 1.84 -5.45 -4.13
N PRO A 76 2.21 -4.97 -5.33
CA PRO A 76 1.96 -3.58 -5.73
C PRO A 76 0.46 -3.28 -5.73
N GLU A 77 0.11 -2.08 -5.31
CA GLU A 77 -1.28 -1.64 -5.32
C GLU A 77 -1.78 -1.38 -6.75
N SER A 78 -3.05 -1.69 -6.98
CA SER A 78 -3.72 -1.45 -8.25
C SER A 78 -4.73 -0.31 -8.10
N ASN A 79 -4.29 0.90 -8.43
CA ASN A 79 -5.16 2.09 -8.48
C ASN A 79 -4.90 2.91 -9.75
N SER A 80 -5.76 3.90 -10.02
CA SER A 80 -5.73 4.70 -11.23
C SER A 80 -4.43 5.49 -11.41
N ILE A 81 -3.79 5.91 -10.32
CA ILE A 81 -2.51 6.64 -10.34
C ILE A 81 -1.37 5.69 -10.75
N ILE A 82 -1.29 4.51 -10.14
CA ILE A 82 -0.27 3.50 -10.48
C ILE A 82 -0.43 3.01 -11.92
N LYS A 83 -1.66 2.85 -12.41
CA LYS A 83 -1.91 2.52 -13.82
C LYS A 83 -1.33 3.58 -14.76
N LYS A 84 -1.45 4.88 -14.44
CA LYS A 84 -0.84 5.96 -15.23
C LYS A 84 0.69 5.91 -15.20
N TRP A 85 1.30 5.64 -14.03
CA TRP A 85 2.75 5.43 -13.95
C TRP A 85 3.22 4.26 -14.80
N LYS A 86 2.47 3.16 -14.81
CA LYS A 86 2.74 2.02 -15.69
C LYS A 86 2.67 2.39 -17.18
N MET A 87 1.68 3.19 -17.58
CA MET A 87 1.59 3.69 -18.97
C MET A 87 2.78 4.58 -19.37
N LEU A 88 3.44 5.23 -18.40
CA LEU A 88 4.67 6.01 -18.61
C LEU A 88 5.93 5.12 -18.61
N GLY A 89 5.78 3.80 -18.57
CA GLY A 89 6.90 2.84 -18.60
C GLY A 89 7.50 2.51 -17.23
N LEU A 90 6.86 2.92 -16.14
CA LEU A 90 7.35 2.63 -14.78
C LEU A 90 6.56 1.47 -14.16
N ASP A 91 7.13 0.27 -14.26
CA ASP A 91 6.60 -0.92 -13.61
C ASP A 91 6.98 -0.96 -12.12
N THR A 92 6.05 -1.45 -11.30
CA THR A 92 6.24 -1.60 -9.85
C THR A 92 6.02 -3.04 -9.44
N THR A 93 6.90 -3.55 -8.57
CA THR A 93 6.89 -4.95 -8.11
C THR A 93 6.48 -5.10 -6.65
N SER A 94 6.32 -4.00 -5.91
CA SER A 94 5.99 -4.02 -4.49
C SER A 94 5.12 -2.83 -4.06
N ALA A 95 4.41 -3.00 -2.94
CA ALA A 95 3.66 -1.92 -2.30
C ALA A 95 4.58 -0.77 -1.86
N HIS A 96 5.83 -1.06 -1.49
CA HIS A 96 6.82 -0.04 -1.16
C HIS A 96 7.03 0.96 -2.32
N ALA A 97 7.16 0.44 -3.55
CA ALA A 97 7.29 1.29 -4.73
C ALA A 97 5.99 2.05 -5.02
N THR A 98 4.83 1.39 -4.95
CA THR A 98 3.55 2.07 -5.24
C THR A 98 3.23 3.16 -4.22
N GLN A 99 3.48 2.93 -2.94
CA GLN A 99 3.33 3.95 -1.90
C GLN A 99 4.24 5.15 -2.14
N GLY A 100 5.49 4.92 -2.54
CA GLY A 100 6.41 6.00 -2.92
C GLY A 100 5.90 6.83 -4.11
N LEU A 101 5.37 6.18 -5.14
CA LEU A 101 4.80 6.87 -6.31
C LEU A 101 3.51 7.62 -6.01
N LEU A 102 2.68 7.09 -5.11
CA LEU A 102 1.48 7.78 -4.64
C LEU A 102 1.86 9.06 -3.89
N GLN A 103 2.82 8.96 -2.97
CA GLN A 103 3.34 10.11 -2.23
C GLN A 103 3.95 11.15 -3.17
N LEU A 104 4.80 10.70 -4.12
CA LEU A 104 5.40 11.58 -5.14
C LEU A 104 4.32 12.29 -5.95
N LYS A 105 3.30 11.55 -6.40
CA LYS A 105 2.21 12.12 -7.20
C LYS A 105 1.43 13.18 -6.40
N ASN A 106 1.01 12.84 -5.19
CA ASN A 106 0.10 13.66 -4.39
C ASN A 106 0.82 14.89 -3.81
N GLU A 107 2.00 14.73 -3.23
CA GLU A 107 2.66 15.81 -2.49
C GLU A 107 3.59 16.68 -3.34
N TYR A 108 4.07 16.18 -4.47
CA TYR A 108 4.99 16.91 -5.35
C TYR A 108 4.39 17.21 -6.71
N CYS A 109 4.05 16.19 -7.50
CA CYS A 109 3.66 16.40 -8.90
C CYS A 109 2.35 17.17 -9.04
N THR A 110 1.33 16.84 -8.24
CA THR A 110 0.04 17.57 -8.24
C THR A 110 0.22 19.02 -7.82
N MET A 111 1.12 19.27 -6.86
CA MET A 111 1.45 20.61 -6.36
C MET A 111 2.51 21.34 -7.20
N LYS A 112 2.99 20.74 -8.30
CA LYS A 112 4.05 21.28 -9.16
C LYS A 112 5.35 21.65 -8.43
N LYS A 113 5.69 20.96 -7.34
CA LYS A 113 6.92 21.20 -6.55
C LYS A 113 8.17 20.58 -7.20
N CYS A 114 8.31 20.70 -8.53
CA CYS A 114 9.37 20.03 -9.29
C CYS A 114 10.79 20.44 -8.87
N LEU A 115 10.97 21.70 -8.45
CA LEU A 115 12.25 22.21 -7.92
C LEU A 115 12.64 21.61 -6.57
N HIS A 116 11.69 21.08 -5.81
CA HIS A 116 11.91 20.41 -4.52
C HIS A 116 11.93 18.88 -4.67
N CYS A 117 11.80 18.35 -5.89
CA CYS A 117 11.78 16.93 -6.18
C CYS A 117 13.03 16.54 -6.95
N SER A 118 13.81 15.57 -6.45
CA SER A 118 15.03 15.12 -7.14
C SER A 118 14.79 14.62 -8.56
N ILE A 119 13.64 13.99 -8.81
CA ILE A 119 13.23 13.56 -10.16
C ILE A 119 12.92 14.78 -11.03
N GLY A 120 12.12 15.72 -10.53
CA GLY A 120 11.77 16.96 -11.25
C GLY A 120 13.01 17.79 -11.61
N HIS A 121 13.90 17.99 -10.64
CA HIS A 121 15.18 18.66 -10.85
C HIS A 121 16.04 17.98 -11.92
N SER A 122 16.06 16.64 -11.93
CA SER A 122 16.82 15.87 -12.94
C SER A 122 16.24 16.01 -14.35
N ILE A 123 14.91 16.11 -14.48
CA ILE A 123 14.24 16.32 -15.77
C ILE A 123 14.54 17.72 -16.32
N ILE A 124 14.36 18.76 -15.50
CA ILE A 124 14.56 20.16 -15.90
C ILE A 124 16.01 20.40 -16.34
N LYS A 125 16.99 19.92 -15.56
CA LYS A 125 18.42 20.05 -15.89
C LYS A 125 18.81 19.35 -17.20
N ARG A 126 18.06 18.31 -17.59
CA ARG A 126 18.31 17.58 -18.85
C ARG A 126 17.79 18.35 -20.05
N ASP A 127 16.67 19.05 -19.89
CA ASP A 127 16.06 19.90 -20.92
C ASP A 127 16.98 21.07 -21.32
N GLU A 128 17.61 21.71 -20.32
CA GLU A 128 18.58 22.79 -20.54
C GLU A 128 19.81 22.35 -21.35
N ARG A 129 20.22 21.08 -21.25
CA ARG A 129 21.36 20.54 -22.02
C ARG A 129 20.99 20.06 -23.42
N SER A 130 19.70 19.89 -23.71
CA SER A 130 19.20 19.40 -25.00
C SER A 130 18.92 20.53 -25.99
N SER A 131 19.00 21.77 -25.51
CA SER A 131 18.77 23.01 -26.28
C SER A 131 20.07 23.70 -26.72
N PHE A 132 21.22 23.00 -26.62
CA PHE A 132 22.53 23.42 -27.12
C PHE A 132 23.15 22.32 -27.98
#